data_AF-A0A429M1K7-F1
#
_entry.id   AF-A0A429M1K7-F1
#
_cell.length_a   1.000
_cell.length_b   1.000
_cell.length_c   1.000
_cell.angle_alpha   90.00
_cell.angle_beta   90.00
_cell.angle_gamma   90.00
#
_symmetry.space_group_name_H-M   'P 1'
#
loop_
_entity.id
_entity.type
_entity.pdbx_description
1 polymer ?
#
loop_
_entity_poly.entity_id
_entity_poly.type
_entity_poly.pdbx_seq_one_letter_code
_entity_poly.pdbx_strand_id
1 'polypeptide(L)'
;NRSFDDDFLMMFTSGTTGLAKSVPVPLKAILAFKGYMTHAVDLREEDMFWNLADPGWAYGLYYGITGPLSLGHGIIMDERSFNVDQAIELIKKYKVSNLTGSPTAFRMFFGFKEKFDPSIKQHLRVVSSA
;
A
#
# COMPACT_ATOMS: atom_id res chain seq x y z
N ASN A 1 2.93 4.69 -30.66
CA ASN A 1 3.85 3.59 -30.29
C ASN A 1 4.38 3.88 -28.89
N ARG A 2 4.09 3.02 -27.91
CA ARG A 2 4.74 3.04 -26.57
C ARG A 2 5.66 1.82 -26.46
N SER A 3 6.83 1.99 -25.85
CA SER A 3 7.81 0.94 -25.54
C SER A 3 7.78 0.58 -24.06
N PHE A 4 8.27 -0.61 -23.71
CA PHE A 4 8.46 -1.03 -22.31
C PHE A 4 9.47 -0.18 -21.53
N ASP A 5 10.36 0.52 -22.24
CA ASP A 5 11.34 1.43 -21.65
C ASP A 5 10.81 2.85 -21.47
N ASP A 6 9.59 3.15 -21.95
CA ASP A 6 8.99 4.47 -21.75
C ASP A 6 8.63 4.66 -20.27
N ASP A 7 8.95 5.84 -19.74
CA ASP A 7 8.59 6.23 -18.38
C ASP A 7 7.09 6.44 -18.26
N PHE A 8 6.51 5.93 -17.16
CA PHE A 8 5.09 6.12 -16.84
C PHE A 8 4.85 6.72 -15.45
N LEU A 9 5.87 6.72 -14.58
CA LEU A 9 5.86 7.41 -13.30
C LEU A 9 7.18 8.16 -13.09
N MET A 10 7.12 9.22 -12.30
CA MET A 10 8.29 9.96 -11.84
C MET A 10 8.17 10.20 -10.34
N MET A 11 9.06 9.61 -9.55
CA MET A 11 9.12 9.79 -8.10
C MET A 11 10.27 10.74 -7.75
N PHE A 12 10.04 11.72 -6.89
CA PHE A 12 11.10 12.60 -6.40
C PHE A 12 11.49 12.16 -5.00
N THR A 13 12.79 12.00 -4.76
CA THR A 13 13.32 11.60 -3.46
C THR A 13 14.27 12.66 -2.90
N SER A 14 14.26 12.83 -1.58
CA SER A 14 15.17 13.73 -0.88
C SER A 14 16.61 13.19 -0.97
N GLY A 15 17.51 13.96 -1.56
CA GLY A 15 18.94 13.69 -1.50
C GLY A 15 19.55 14.14 -0.17
N THR A 16 20.72 13.61 0.18
CA THR A 16 21.50 14.08 1.34
C THR A 16 22.04 15.50 1.15
N THR A 17 22.15 15.97 -0.09
CA THR A 17 22.53 17.33 -0.47
C THR A 17 21.74 17.78 -1.71
N GLY A 18 21.38 19.07 -1.75
CA GLY A 18 20.77 19.71 -2.93
C GLY A 18 19.27 19.48 -3.11
N LEU A 19 18.78 19.76 -4.32
CA LEU A 19 17.37 19.59 -4.70
C LEU A 19 16.98 18.11 -4.78
N ALA A 20 15.67 17.84 -4.67
CA ALA A 20 15.13 16.50 -4.83
C ALA A 20 15.51 15.90 -6.20
N LYS A 21 15.85 14.62 -6.21
CA LYS A 21 16.26 13.90 -7.43
C LYS A 21 15.07 13.14 -7.99
N SER A 22 14.87 13.21 -9.31
CA SER A 22 13.87 12.41 -10.00
C SER A 22 14.34 10.97 -10.16
N VAL A 23 13.39 10.05 -10.01
CA VAL A 23 13.53 8.62 -10.25
C VAL A 23 12.47 8.26 -11.29
N PRO A 24 12.82 8.25 -12.58
CA PRO A 24 11.94 7.77 -13.63
C PRO A 24 11.68 6.27 -13.47
N VAL A 25 10.44 5.85 -13.68
CA VAL A 25 10.05 4.44 -13.60
C VAL A 25 9.51 4.01 -14.96
N PRO A 26 10.18 3.06 -15.64
CA PRO A 26 9.77 2.59 -16.96
C PRO A 26 8.60 1.61 -16.88
N LEU A 27 7.78 1.52 -17.93
CA LEU A 27 6.60 0.66 -18.00
C LEU A 27 6.88 -0.81 -17.61
N LYS A 28 8.06 -1.34 -17.97
CA LYS A 28 8.47 -2.70 -17.57
C LYS A 28 8.51 -2.95 -16.07
N ALA A 29 8.64 -1.92 -15.24
CA ALA A 29 8.65 -2.04 -13.78
C ALA A 29 7.33 -2.59 -13.22
N ILE A 30 6.22 -2.43 -13.95
CA ILE A 30 4.91 -3.00 -13.58
C ILE A 30 5.02 -4.52 -13.36
N LEU A 31 5.85 -5.23 -14.12
CA LEU A 31 6.04 -6.68 -13.94
C LEU A 31 6.63 -7.00 -12.55
N ALA A 32 7.61 -6.20 -12.10
CA ALA A 32 8.19 -6.36 -10.77
C ALA A 32 7.19 -5.99 -9.66
N PHE A 33 6.39 -4.93 -9.87
CA PHE A 33 5.35 -4.55 -8.92
C PHE A 33 4.29 -5.66 -8.78
N LYS A 34 3.83 -6.25 -9.89
CA LYS A 34 2.93 -7.42 -9.86
C LYS A 34 3.55 -8.58 -9.09
N GLY A 35 4.81 -8.91 -9.36
CA GLY A 35 5.53 -9.95 -8.65
C GLY A 35 5.60 -9.71 -7.13
N TYR A 36 5.91 -8.49 -6.70
CA TYR A 36 5.91 -8.13 -5.27
C TYR A 36 4.52 -8.27 -4.65
N MET A 37 3.48 -7.76 -5.30
CA MET A 37 2.11 -7.85 -4.79
C MET A 37 1.64 -9.31 -4.66
N THR A 38 1.94 -10.16 -5.63
CA THR A 38 1.53 -11.58 -5.60
C THR A 38 2.35 -12.38 -4.59
N HIS A 39 3.66 -12.17 -4.51
CA HIS A 39 4.54 -13.07 -3.75
C HIS A 39 4.93 -12.57 -2.37
N ALA A 40 5.08 -11.25 -2.17
CA ALA A 40 5.46 -10.68 -0.88
C ALA A 40 4.25 -10.22 -0.07
N VAL A 41 3.29 -9.55 -0.73
CA VAL A 41 2.03 -9.11 -0.09
C VAL A 41 1.01 -10.27 0.00
N ASP A 42 1.24 -11.37 -0.73
CA ASP A 42 0.29 -12.48 -0.89
C ASP A 42 -1.09 -11.96 -1.32
N LEU A 43 -1.15 -10.99 -2.24
CA LEU A 43 -2.40 -10.43 -2.72
C LEU A 43 -3.13 -11.43 -3.63
N ARG A 44 -4.35 -11.81 -3.26
CA ARG A 44 -5.19 -12.77 -3.98
C ARG A 44 -6.41 -12.09 -4.58
N GLU A 45 -6.98 -12.66 -5.64
CA GLU A 45 -8.10 -12.07 -6.40
C GLU A 45 -9.30 -11.69 -5.53
N GLU A 46 -9.59 -12.48 -4.48
CA GLU A 46 -10.69 -12.25 -3.54
C GLU A 46 -10.43 -11.15 -2.50
N ASP A 47 -9.20 -10.63 -2.42
CA ASP A 47 -8.83 -9.71 -1.36
C ASP A 47 -9.36 -8.29 -1.58
N MET A 48 -9.84 -7.72 -0.47
CA MET A 48 -9.98 -6.28 -0.31
C MET A 48 -8.66 -5.73 0.24
N PHE A 49 -7.86 -5.15 -0.65
CA PHE A 49 -6.52 -4.64 -0.34
C PHE A 49 -6.55 -3.21 0.20
N TRP A 50 -5.79 -2.96 1.25
CA TRP A 50 -5.53 -1.61 1.74
C TRP A 50 -4.03 -1.41 2.02
N ASN A 51 -3.49 -0.36 1.39
CA ASN A 51 -2.16 0.17 1.69
C ASN A 51 -2.29 1.45 2.51
N LEU A 52 -1.61 1.50 3.66
CA LEU A 52 -1.57 2.67 4.54
C LEU A 52 -0.55 3.73 4.12
N ALA A 53 0.35 3.43 3.18
CA ALA A 53 1.38 4.38 2.76
C ALA A 53 0.81 5.45 1.83
N ASP A 54 1.12 6.71 2.10
CA ASP A 54 0.73 7.84 1.25
C ASP A 54 1.37 7.74 -0.17
N PRO A 55 0.63 8.08 -1.24
CA PRO A 55 1.10 7.95 -2.62
C PRO A 55 2.23 8.93 -3.00
N GLY A 56 2.51 9.94 -2.17
CA GLY A 56 3.71 10.77 -2.28
C GLY A 56 5.01 10.02 -1.94
N TRP A 57 4.92 8.83 -1.35
CA TRP A 57 6.07 7.95 -1.10
C TRP A 57 6.15 6.82 -2.13
N ALA A 58 7.37 6.35 -2.39
CA ALA A 58 7.62 5.24 -3.33
C ALA A 58 6.72 4.02 -3.06
N TYR A 59 6.58 3.59 -1.80
CA TYR A 59 5.75 2.42 -1.47
C TYR A 59 4.27 2.66 -1.77
N GLY A 60 3.72 3.84 -1.42
CA GLY A 60 2.32 4.17 -1.70
C GLY A 60 2.04 4.29 -3.20
N LEU A 61 2.94 4.90 -3.97
CA LEU A 61 2.76 4.99 -5.42
C LEU A 61 2.89 3.64 -6.13
N TYR A 62 3.91 2.85 -5.76
CA TYR A 62 4.23 1.60 -6.44
C TYR A 62 3.30 0.46 -6.01
N TYR A 63 3.01 0.34 -4.72
CA TYR A 63 2.27 -0.80 -4.15
C TYR A 63 0.91 -0.42 -3.57
N GLY A 64 0.64 0.87 -3.35
CA GLY A 64 -0.70 1.35 -3.01
C GLY A 64 -1.58 1.68 -4.21
N ILE A 65 -0.98 2.07 -5.34
CA ILE A 65 -1.69 2.42 -6.57
C ILE A 65 -1.32 1.46 -7.70
N THR A 66 -0.07 1.49 -8.16
CA THR A 66 0.31 0.86 -9.44
C THR A 66 0.18 -0.66 -9.42
N GLY A 67 0.74 -1.31 -8.39
CA GLY A 67 0.71 -2.74 -8.17
C GLY A 67 -0.72 -3.32 -8.15
N PRO A 68 -1.59 -2.93 -7.20
CA PRO A 68 -2.94 -3.48 -7.10
C PRO A 68 -3.78 -3.20 -8.36
N LEU A 69 -3.71 -1.99 -8.93
CA LEU A 69 -4.45 -1.69 -10.16
C LEU A 69 -3.98 -2.54 -11.35
N SER A 70 -2.69 -2.84 -11.44
CA SER A 70 -2.14 -3.72 -12.49
C SER A 70 -2.53 -5.21 -12.35
N LEU A 71 -3.09 -5.57 -11.19
CA LEU A 71 -3.69 -6.88 -10.89
C LEU A 71 -5.22 -6.85 -10.91
N GLY A 72 -5.84 -5.70 -11.18
CA GLY A 72 -7.30 -5.57 -11.22
C GLY A 72 -7.98 -5.32 -9.87
N HIS A 73 -7.22 -5.04 -8.81
CA HIS A 73 -7.77 -4.72 -7.49
C HIS A 73 -8.20 -3.26 -7.39
N GLY A 74 -9.31 -3.01 -6.68
CA GLY A 74 -9.65 -1.68 -6.19
C GLY A 74 -8.65 -1.19 -5.14
N ILE A 75 -8.57 0.13 -4.97
CA ILE A 75 -7.72 0.78 -3.97
C ILE A 75 -8.56 1.56 -2.97
N ILE A 76 -8.11 1.61 -1.72
CA ILE A 76 -8.69 2.44 -0.66
C ILE A 76 -7.73 3.60 -0.41
N MET A 77 -8.21 4.82 -0.62
CA MET A 77 -7.48 6.06 -0.34
C MET A 77 -8.13 6.78 0.83
N ASP A 78 -7.40 6.93 1.92
CA ASP A 78 -7.80 7.73 3.08
C ASP A 78 -6.86 8.92 3.20
N GLU A 79 -7.39 10.12 2.98
CA GLU A 79 -6.62 11.38 2.98
C GLU A 79 -6.37 11.92 4.39
N ARG A 80 -6.97 11.30 5.41
CA ARG A 80 -6.84 11.72 6.80
C ARG A 80 -5.51 11.22 7.37
N SER A 81 -4.98 11.96 8.34
CA SER A 81 -3.86 11.48 9.15
C SER A 81 -4.20 10.14 9.81
N PHE A 82 -3.23 9.22 9.84
CA PHE A 82 -3.45 7.89 10.41
C PHE A 82 -3.94 7.95 11.86
N ASN A 83 -5.06 7.29 12.13
CA ASN A 83 -5.67 7.13 13.44
C ASN A 83 -6.20 5.70 13.58
N VAL A 84 -5.96 5.06 14.72
CA VAL A 84 -6.32 3.66 14.94
C VAL A 84 -7.84 3.43 14.94
N ASP A 85 -8.63 4.34 15.52
CA ASP A 85 -10.09 4.21 15.55
C ASP A 85 -10.65 4.24 14.12
N GLN A 86 -10.19 5.21 13.31
CA GLN A 86 -10.59 5.34 11.91
C GLN A 86 -10.13 4.15 11.07
N ALA A 87 -8.92 3.63 11.32
CA ALA A 87 -8.43 2.46 10.60
C ALA A 87 -9.26 1.21 10.90
N ILE A 88 -9.67 1.00 12.15
CA ILE A 88 -10.57 -0.10 12.53
C ILE A 88 -11.94 0.05 11.84
N GLU A 89 -12.49 1.27 11.80
CA GLU A 89 -13.74 1.54 11.08
C GLU A 89 -13.61 1.21 9.58
N LEU A 90 -12.52 1.62 8.93
CA LEU A 90 -12.28 1.35 7.52
C LEU A 90 -12.08 -0.13 7.22
N ILE A 91 -11.33 -0.84 8.07
CA ILE A 91 -11.15 -2.30 7.96
C ILE A 91 -12.51 -2.99 7.97
N LYS A 92 -13.41 -2.61 8.87
CA LYS A 92 -14.76 -3.19 8.97
C LYS A 92 -15.65 -2.77 7.80
N LYS A 93 -15.68 -1.47 7.48
CA LYS A 93 -16.54 -0.90 6.43
C LYS A 93 -16.27 -1.52 5.07
N TYR A 94 -14.99 -1.63 4.71
CA TYR A 94 -14.57 -2.16 3.41
C TYR A 94 -14.20 -3.64 3.45
N LYS A 95 -14.33 -4.29 4.62
CA LYS A 95 -13.98 -5.69 4.84
C LYS A 95 -12.56 -6.01 4.38
N VAL A 96 -11.61 -5.14 4.75
CA VAL A 96 -10.19 -5.26 4.36
C VAL A 96 -9.66 -6.62 4.80
N SER A 97 -9.15 -7.39 3.84
CA SER A 97 -8.60 -8.72 4.08
C SER A 97 -7.08 -8.79 3.92
N ASN A 98 -6.50 -7.86 3.18
CA ASN A 98 -5.06 -7.73 3.03
C ASN A 98 -4.65 -6.28 3.35
N LEU A 99 -3.89 -6.10 4.43
CA LEU A 99 -3.47 -4.79 4.93
C LEU A 99 -1.94 -4.69 4.90
N THR A 100 -1.41 -3.69 4.20
CA THR A 100 0.01 -3.35 4.28
C THR A 100 0.22 -1.97 4.88
N GLY A 101 1.27 -1.83 5.69
CA GLY A 101 1.57 -0.57 6.38
C GLY A 101 3.03 -0.44 6.79
N SER A 102 3.38 0.70 7.36
CA SER A 102 4.73 0.91 7.91
C SER A 102 4.87 0.24 9.29
N PRO A 103 6.10 -0.08 9.73
CA PRO A 103 6.34 -0.54 11.10
C PRO A 103 5.82 0.44 12.15
N THR A 104 5.81 1.74 11.86
CA THR A 104 5.26 2.77 12.75
C THR A 104 3.76 2.60 12.93
N ALA A 105 3.00 2.39 11.84
CA ALA A 105 1.57 2.14 11.92
C ALA A 105 1.25 0.88 12.74
N PHE A 106 2.02 -0.20 12.55
CA PHE A 106 1.85 -1.43 13.35
C PHE A 106 2.21 -1.25 14.83
N ARG A 107 3.22 -0.45 15.15
CA ARG A 107 3.50 -0.07 16.55
C ARG A 107 2.34 0.71 17.16
N MET A 108 1.70 1.61 16.41
CA MET A 108 0.52 2.32 16.88
C MET A 108 -0.66 1.36 17.09
N PHE A 109 -0.95 0.46 16.14
CA PHE A 109 -1.96 -0.58 16.33
C PHE A 109 -1.70 -1.42 17.57
N PHE A 110 -0.46 -1.86 17.79
CA PHE A 110 -0.10 -2.62 18.99
C PHE A 110 -0.26 -1.80 20.28
N GLY A 111 0.09 -0.52 20.26
CA GLY A 111 -0.07 0.39 21.39
C GLY A 111 -1.53 0.64 21.80
N PHE A 112 -2.46 0.47 20.87
CA PHE A 112 -3.92 0.60 21.08
C PHE A 112 -4.66 -0.72 20.86
N LYS A 113 -4.01 -1.85 21.13
CA LYS A 113 -4.55 -3.20 20.85
C LYS A 113 -5.88 -3.48 21.55
N GLU A 114 -6.15 -2.84 22.68
CA GLU A 114 -7.40 -2.94 23.44
C GLU A 114 -8.62 -2.41 22.67
N LYS A 115 -8.40 -1.58 21.65
CA LYS A 115 -9.47 -1.08 20.77
C LYS A 115 -9.92 -2.12 19.73
N PHE A 116 -9.14 -3.16 19.52
CA PHE A 116 -9.46 -4.22 18.57
C PHE A 116 -10.36 -5.25 19.22
N ASP A 117 -11.62 -5.29 18.79
CA ASP A 117 -12.50 -6.39 19.16
C ASP A 117 -12.19 -7.66 18.31
N PRO A 118 -12.56 -8.86 18.79
CA PRO A 118 -12.25 -10.11 18.11
C PRO A 118 -12.81 -10.24 16.68
N SER A 119 -13.84 -9.47 16.30
CA SER A 119 -14.42 -9.51 14.95
C SER A 119 -13.45 -9.03 13.87
N ILE A 120 -12.42 -8.24 14.23
CA ILE A 120 -11.41 -7.77 13.26
C ILE A 120 -10.72 -8.93 12.54
N LYS A 121 -10.55 -10.08 13.23
CA LYS A 121 -9.92 -11.30 12.68
C LYS A 121 -10.80 -11.99 11.64
N GLN A 122 -12.08 -11.64 11.56
CA GLN A 122 -12.99 -12.15 10.54
C GLN A 122 -12.80 -11.42 9.20
N HIS A 123 -12.14 -10.26 9.22
CA HIS A 123 -11.84 -9.48 8.03
C HIS A 123 -10.40 -9.72 7.55
N LEU A 124 -9.41 -9.55 8.43
CA LEU A 124 -7.99 -9.58 8.08
C LEU A 124 -7.47 -11.01 7.91
N ARG A 125 -7.08 -11.36 6.68
CA ARG A 125 -6.41 -12.61 6.30
C ARG A 125 -4.89 -12.47 6.40
N VAL A 126 -4.35 -11.37 5.85
CA VAL A 126 -2.91 -11.08 5.82
C VAL A 126 -2.65 -9.64 6.23
N VAL A 127 -1.57 -9.48 6.97
CA VAL A 127 -1.03 -8.17 7.36
C VAL A 127 0.48 -8.19 7.10
N SER A 128 0.97 -7.24 6.32
CA SER A 128 2.39 -7.13 5.97
C SER A 128 2.96 -5.77 6.30
N SER A 129 4.25 -5.70 6.62
CA SER A 129 4.98 -4.44 6.70
C SER A 129 5.79 -4.21 5.44
N ALA A 130 5.73 -2.96 4.95
CA ALA A 130 6.74 -2.41 4.06
C ALA A 130 8.12 -2.38 4.74
#